data_AF-A0A662VY58-F1
#
_entry.id   AF-A0A662VY58-F1
#
_cell.length_a   1.000
_cell.length_b   1.000
_cell.length_c   1.000
_cell.angle_alpha   90.00
_cell.angle_beta   90.00
_cell.angle_gamma   90.00
#
_symmetry.space_group_name_H-M   'P 1'
#
loop_
_entity.id
_entity.type
_entity.pdbx_description
1 polymer ?
#
loop_
_entity_poly.entity_id
_entity_poly.type
_entity_poly.pdbx_seq_one_letter_code
_entity_poly.pdbx_strand_id
1 'polypeptide(L)' 'MTEMKDFYGNVIKEGDEAIVSAFSFDFPWLTMAKVKVIRIKRKWAIVEYNNELYEIPKSWLIKDFLKANEEAILQGA' A
#
# COMPACT_ATOMS: atom_id res chain seq x y z
N MET A 1 13.48 6.46 -8.33
CA MET A 1 12.19 5.92 -7.86
C MET A 1 12.49 4.74 -6.98
N THR A 2 12.02 4.76 -5.73
CA THR A 2 12.25 3.64 -4.80
C THR A 2 11.09 2.66 -4.92
N GLU A 3 11.39 1.37 -5.03
CA GLU A 3 10.39 0.31 -5.21
C GLU A 3 10.56 -0.74 -4.11
N MET A 4 9.47 -1.37 -3.67
CA MET A 4 9.51 -2.54 -2.80
C MET A 4 8.65 -3.68 -3.36
N LYS A 5 8.98 -4.91 -2.98
CA LYS A 5 8.10 -6.06 -3.21
C LYS A 5 7.29 -6.33 -1.95
N ASP A 6 5.98 -6.46 -2.09
CA ASP A 6 5.11 -6.90 -1.01
C ASP A 6 5.20 -8.42 -0.79
N PHE A 7 4.44 -8.92 0.18
CA PHE A 7 4.44 -10.33 0.56
C PHE A 7 4.07 -11.29 -0.59
N TYR A 8 3.20 -10.88 -1.50
CA TYR A 8 2.79 -11.65 -2.68
C TYR A 8 3.72 -11.44 -3.89
N GLY A 9 4.80 -10.68 -3.72
CA GLY A 9 5.78 -10.42 -4.76
C GLY A 9 5.40 -9.31 -5.74
N ASN A 10 4.29 -8.58 -5.54
CA ASN A 10 3.98 -7.43 -6.37
C ASN A 10 4.87 -6.24 -6.01
N VAL A 11 5.14 -5.41 -7.01
CA VAL A 11 5.94 -4.20 -6.82
C VAL A 11 5.02 -3.05 -6.41
N ILE A 12 5.33 -2.43 -5.27
CA ILE A 12 4.73 -1.19 -4.77
C ILE A 12 5.75 -0.06 -4.95
N LYS A 13 5.31 1.03 -5.56
CA LYS A 13 6.11 2.23 -5.81
C LYS A 13 5.60 3.42 -5.01
N GLU A 14 6.43 4.46 -4.91
CA GLU A 14 6.00 5.77 -4.42
C GLU A 14 4.94 6.34 -5.38
N GLY A 15 3.80 6.75 -4.83
CA GLY A 15 2.61 7.18 -5.56
C GLY A 15 1.53 6.11 -5.71
N ASP A 16 1.85 4.83 -5.49
CA ASP A 16 0.87 3.73 -5.59
C ASP A 16 -0.11 3.72 -4.41
N GLU A 17 -1.26 3.12 -4.64
CA GLU A 17 -2.20 2.76 -3.58
C GLU A 17 -1.89 1.36 -3.04
N ALA A 18 -1.90 1.22 -1.72
CA ALA A 18 -1.63 -0.02 -1.02
C ALA A 18 -2.64 -0.23 0.11
N ILE A 19 -2.82 -1.47 0.53
CA ILE A 19 -3.61 -1.85 1.70
C ILE A 19 -2.66 -2.13 2.84
N VAL A 20 -2.96 -1.59 4.02
CA VAL A 20 -2.24 -1.96 5.25
C VAL A 20 -2.81 -3.27 5.77
N SER A 21 -2.07 -4.35 5.58
CA SER A 21 -2.49 -5.72 5.91
C SER A 21 -2.26 -6.11 7.38
N ALA A 22 -1.40 -5.38 8.09
CA ALA A 22 -1.06 -5.69 9.46
C ALA A 22 -1.91 -4.88 10.43
N PHE A 23 -2.29 -5.52 11.54
CA PHE A 23 -2.94 -4.85 12.65
C PHE A 23 -1.92 -3.99 13.42
N SER A 24 -2.27 -2.73 13.67
CA SER A 24 -1.50 -1.81 14.49
C SER A 24 -2.28 -1.45 15.75
N PHE A 25 -1.64 -1.55 16.92
CA PHE A 25 -2.24 -1.09 18.19
C PHE A 25 -2.25 0.44 18.29
N ASP A 26 -1.25 1.11 17.73
CA ASP A 26 -1.16 2.58 17.70
C ASP A 26 -2.17 3.20 16.71
N PHE A 27 -2.47 2.47 15.63
CA PHE A 27 -3.32 2.95 14.53
C PHE A 27 -4.34 1.88 14.09
N PRO A 28 -5.31 1.51 14.94
CA PRO A 28 -6.25 0.44 14.64
C PRO A 28 -7.09 0.73 13.39
N TRP A 29 -7.39 2.01 13.09
CA TRP A 29 -8.11 2.44 11.90
C TRP A 29 -7.34 2.26 10.59
N LEU A 30 -6.01 2.09 10.64
CA LEU A 30 -5.24 1.76 9.45
C LEU A 30 -5.36 0.29 9.08
N THR A 31 -5.81 -0.58 9.98
CA THR A 31 -5.91 -2.02 9.68
C THR A 31 -6.88 -2.25 8.51
N MET A 32 -6.39 -2.90 7.45
CA MET A 32 -7.10 -3.11 6.19
C MET A 32 -7.53 -1.82 5.46
N ALA A 33 -7.00 -0.66 5.86
CA ALA A 33 -7.27 0.59 5.18
C ALA A 33 -6.49 0.70 3.88
N LYS A 34 -7.11 1.30 2.87
CA LYS A 34 -6.46 1.70 1.62
C LYS A 34 -5.74 3.03 1.85
N VAL A 35 -4.44 3.05 1.57
CA VAL A 35 -3.55 4.18 1.81
C VAL A 35 -2.74 4.49 0.55
N LYS A 36 -2.32 5.74 0.40
CA LYS A 36 -1.44 6.14 -0.70
C LYS A 36 0.01 6.14 -0.22
N VAL A 37 0.90 5.45 -0.91
CA VAL A 37 2.31 5.40 -0.55
C VAL A 37 2.97 6.69 -1.00
N ILE A 38 3.38 7.54 -0.06
CA ILE A 38 4.03 8.81 -0.37
C ILE A 38 5.53 8.62 -0.53
N ARG A 39 6.14 7.81 0.35
CA ARG A 39 7.59 7.61 0.34
C ARG A 39 7.99 6.25 0.90
N ILE A 40 8.94 5.58 0.24
CA ILE A 40 9.47 4.29 0.71
C ILE A 40 10.86 4.51 1.31
N LYS A 41 11.02 4.12 2.58
CA LYS A 41 12.31 4.10 3.28
C LYS A 41 12.82 2.65 3.39
N ARG A 42 14.01 2.48 3.97
CA ARG A 42 14.68 1.16 4.07
C ARG A 42 13.83 0.13 4.83
N LYS A 43 13.27 0.48 5.99
CA LYS A 43 12.40 -0.38 6.82
C LYS A 43 10.95 0.09 6.92
N TRP A 44 10.70 1.37 6.63
CA TRP A 44 9.43 2.05 6.84
C TRP A 44 8.89 2.61 5.53
N ALA A 45 7.61 2.95 5.51
CA ALA A 45 6.97 3.70 4.44
C ALA A 45 6.12 4.81 5.05
N ILE A 46 6.12 5.97 4.40
CA ILE A 46 5.20 7.06 4.71
C ILE A 46 4.00 6.89 3.80
N VAL A 47 2.83 6.80 4.42
CA VAL A 47 1.56 6.64 3.71
C VAL A 47 0.60 7.76 4.09
N GLU A 48 -0.25 8.15 3.15
CA GLU A 48 -1.32 9.10 3.35
C GLU A 48 -2.65 8.36 3.49
N TYR A 49 -3.37 8.68 4.56
CA TYR A 49 -4.72 8.18 4.84
C TYR A 49 -5.55 9.33 5.42
N ASN A 50 -6.71 9.63 4.83
CA ASN A 50 -7.58 10.75 5.24
C ASN A 50 -6.86 12.11 5.35
N ASN A 51 -5.96 12.43 4.41
CA ASN A 51 -5.11 13.64 4.41
C ASN A 51 -4.10 13.72 5.57
N GLU A 52 -3.90 12.65 6.31
CA GLU A 52 -2.88 12.55 7.35
C GLU A 52 -1.76 11.60 6.91
N LEU A 53 -0.54 11.90 7.34
CA LEU A 53 0.64 11.10 7.04
C LEU A 53 0.99 10.19 8.20
N TYR A 54 1.13 8.91 7.90
CA TYR A 54 1.49 7.87 8.85
C TYR A 54 2.79 7.20 8.43
N GLU A 55 3.69 6.95 9.38
CA GLU A 55 4.88 6.13 9.16
C GLU A 55 4.63 4.72 9.68
N ILE A 56 4.59 3.74 8.78
CA ILE A 56 4.34 2.34 9.10
C ILE A 56 5.42 1.43 8.51
N PRO A 57 5.63 0.23 9.07
CA PRO A 57 6.56 -0.74 8.48
C PRO A 57 6.16 -1.06 7.05
N LYS A 58 7.11 -0.98 6.12
CA LYS A 58 6.81 -1.20 4.70
C LYS A 58 6.31 -2.63 4.42
N SER A 59 6.65 -3.60 5.27
CA SER A 59 6.16 -4.99 5.11
C SER A 59 4.67 -5.15 5.41
N TRP A 60 4.03 -4.13 6.00
CA TRP A 60 2.59 -4.13 6.23
C TRP A 60 1.82 -3.76 4.97
N LEU A 61 2.48 -3.15 3.99
CA LEU A 61 1.86 -2.71 2.75
C LEU A 61 1.75 -3.86 1.76
N ILE A 62 0.54 -4.03 1.25
CA ILE A 62 0.21 -4.97 0.18
C ILE A 62 -0.39 -4.17 -0.98
N LYS A 63 -0.04 -4.53 -2.22
CA LYS A 63 -0.59 -3.84 -3.38
C LYS A 63 -2.11 -3.99 -3.42
N ASP A 64 -2.83 -2.90 -3.70
CA ASP A 64 -4.28 -2.96 -3.85
C ASP A 64 -4.64 -3.81 -5.08
N PHE A 65 -5.12 -5.03 -4.85
CA PHE A 65 -5.46 -5.99 -5.90
C PHE A 65 -6.73 -5.61 -6.69
N LEU A 66 -7.53 -4.67 -6.20
CA LEU A 66 -8.79 -4.27 -6.84
C LEU A 66 -8.57 -3.56 -8.18
N LYS A 67 -7.51 -2.75 -8.30
CA LYS A 67 -7.19 -2.08 -9.58
C LYS A 67 -6.60 -3.01 -10.65
N ALA A 68 -5.91 -4.08 -10.27
CA ALA A 68 -5.30 -4.99 -11.23
C ALA A 68 -6.35 -5.83 -12.00
N ASN A 69 -7.53 -6.04 -11.41
CA ASN A 69 -8.57 -6.88 -12.00
C ASN A 69 -9.54 -6.08 -12.89
N GLU A 70 -9.78 -4.79 -12.63
CA GLU A 70 -10.61 -3.95 -13.52
C GLU A 70 -9.96 -3.75 -14.89
N GLU A 71 -8.64 -3.52 -14.97
CA GLU A 71 -7.93 -3.40 -16.26
C GLU A 71 -7.91 -4.72 -17.05
N ALA A 72 -7.84 -5.86 -16.36
CA ALA A 72 -7.87 -7.18 -17.00
C ALA A 72 -9.26 -7.53 -17.56
N ILE A 73 -10.33 -7.08 -16.90
CA ILE A 73 -11.71 -7.30 -17.36
C ILE A 73 -12.05 -6.37 -18.54
N LEU A 74 -11.58 -5.12 -18.54
CA LEU A 74 -11.86 -4.15 -19.61
C LEU A 74 -11.08 -4.38 -20.91
N GLN A 75 -9.91 -5.05 -20.88
CA GLN A 75 -9.17 -5.42 -22.09
C GLN A 75 -9.62 -6.76 -22.71
N GLY A 76 -10.58 -7.46 -22.09
CA GLY A 76 -11.05 -8.78 -22.48
C GLY A 76 -12.52 -8.86 -22.91
N ALA A 77 -13.18 -7.73 -23.18
CA ALA A 77 -14.58 -7.67 -23.63
C ALA A 77 -14.70 -7.03 -25.02
#